data_AF-A0A354XW16-F1
#
_entry.id   AF-A0A354XW16-F1
#
_cell.length_a   1.000
_cell.length_b   1.000
_cell.length_c   1.000
_cell.angle_alpha   90.00
_cell.angle_beta   90.00
_cell.angle_gamma   90.00
#
_symmetry.space_group_name_H-M   'P 1'
#
loop_
_entity.id
_entity.type
_entity.pdbx_description
1 polymer ?
#
loop_
_entity_poly.entity_id
_entity_poly.type
_entity_poly.pdbx_seq_one_letter_code
_entity_poly.pdbx_strand_id
1 'polypeptide(L)'
;MLDKIHSLLSEIDQSSASDADELEALRIKYLSKKGIISVLMDDFRNVAPEQKREVGIKLNELKQRALEKILSLKEMFDGNKEKNVDIDLTRTAYPVSLGARHPISIVKEEICDIFKRLGFSIAEGP
;
A
#
# COMPACT_ATOMS: atom_id res chain seq x y z
N MET A 1 -7.20 -20.68 32.35
CA MET A 1 -6.32 -20.18 31.27
C MET A 1 -7.04 -20.27 29.92
N LEU A 2 -7.69 -21.40 29.63
CA LEU A 2 -8.52 -21.58 28.43
C LEU A 2 -9.65 -20.53 28.29
N ASP A 3 -10.35 -20.18 29.37
CA ASP A 3 -11.42 -19.16 29.31
C ASP A 3 -10.89 -17.77 28.91
N LYS A 4 -9.70 -17.41 29.40
CA LYS A 4 -9.02 -16.16 29.02
C LYS A 4 -8.59 -16.16 27.55
N ILE A 5 -8.18 -17.32 27.02
CA ILE A 5 -7.83 -17.45 25.60
C ILE A 5 -9.10 -17.30 24.74
N HIS A 6 -10.21 -17.91 25.15
CA HIS A 6 -11.49 -17.77 24.45
C HIS A 6 -12.02 -16.34 24.46
N SER A 7 -11.92 -15.62 25.58
CA SER A 7 -12.34 -14.21 25.64
C SER A 7 -11.48 -13.33 24.73
N LEU A 8 -10.16 -13.55 24.73
CA LEU A 8 -9.23 -12.79 23.88
C LEU A 8 -9.43 -13.09 22.39
N LEU A 9 -9.74 -14.33 22.02
CA LEU A 9 -10.10 -14.69 20.65
C LEU A 9 -11.33 -13.90 20.17
N SER A 10 -12.38 -13.85 21.00
CA SER A 10 -13.57 -13.05 20.70
C SER A 10 -13.28 -11.56 20.60
N GLU A 11 -12.41 -11.03 21.46
CA GLU A 11 -12.00 -9.61 21.44
C GLU A 11 -11.20 -9.27 20.17
N ILE A 12 -10.32 -10.17 19.73
CA ILE A 12 -9.56 -10.02 18.47
C ILE A 12 -10.51 -10.05 17.26
N ASP A 13 -11.46 -10.97 17.24
CA ASP A 13 -12.41 -11.10 16.13
C ASP A 13 -13.29 -9.85 15.98
N GLN A 14 -13.72 -9.27 17.12
CA GLN A 14 -14.51 -8.04 17.18
C GLN A 14 -13.69 -6.75 17.02
N SER A 15 -12.37 -6.82 17.21
CA SER A 15 -11.52 -5.65 17.06
C SER A 15 -11.57 -5.12 15.62
N SER A 16 -11.78 -3.81 15.52
CA SER A 16 -11.64 -3.03 14.29
C SER A 16 -10.73 -1.85 14.60
N ALA A 17 -9.96 -1.44 13.60
CA ALA A 17 -9.21 -0.20 13.64
C ALA A 17 -9.84 0.75 12.63
N SER A 18 -10.03 2.01 13.03
CA SER A 18 -10.52 3.09 12.17
C SER A 18 -9.38 3.94 11.61
N ASP A 19 -8.20 3.88 12.24
CA ASP A 19 -7.02 4.63 11.82
C ASP A 19 -5.72 3.80 11.94
N ALA A 20 -4.65 4.24 11.27
CA ALA A 20 -3.33 3.61 11.30
C ALA A 20 -2.73 3.60 12.71
N ASP A 21 -2.99 4.63 13.52
CA ASP A 21 -2.55 4.70 14.91
C ASP A 21 -3.27 3.67 15.80
N GLU A 22 -4.57 3.44 15.56
CA GLU A 22 -5.35 2.40 16.26
C GLU A 22 -4.86 1.00 15.88
N LEU A 23 -4.50 0.78 14.62
CA LEU A 23 -3.91 -0.48 14.14
C LEU A 23 -2.59 -0.78 14.86
N GLU A 24 -1.70 0.21 14.98
CA GLU A 24 -0.43 0.03 15.68
C GLU A 24 -0.64 -0.15 17.20
N ALA A 25 -1.61 0.54 17.80
CA ALA A 25 -2.00 0.32 19.19
C ALA A 25 -2.48 -1.12 19.45
N LEU A 26 -3.32 -1.68 18.55
CA LEU A 26 -3.75 -3.08 18.63
C LEU A 26 -2.56 -4.04 18.48
N ARG A 27 -1.63 -3.75 17.55
CA ARG A 27 -0.40 -4.53 17.37
C ARG A 27 0.45 -4.54 18.64
N ILE A 28 0.61 -3.39 19.29
CA ILE A 28 1.38 -3.27 20.53
C ILE A 28 0.66 -4.01 21.68
N LYS A 29 -0.65 -3.85 21.81
CA LYS A 29 -1.45 -4.48 22.88
C LYS A 29 -1.35 -6.01 22.85
N TYR A 30 -1.46 -6.63 21.67
CA TYR A 30 -1.52 -8.09 21.56
C TYR A 30 -0.16 -8.73 21.24
N LEU A 31 0.60 -8.20 20.29
CA LEU A 31 1.76 -8.85 19.67
C LEU A 31 3.12 -8.29 20.12
N SER A 32 3.17 -7.26 20.96
CA SER A 32 4.46 -6.77 21.48
C SER A 32 5.12 -7.78 22.43
N LYS A 33 6.42 -7.59 22.70
CA LYS A 33 7.17 -8.39 23.68
C LYS A 33 6.58 -8.34 25.10
N LYS A 34 5.83 -7.29 25.42
CA LYS A 34 5.07 -7.15 26.69
C LYS A 34 3.56 -7.29 26.47
N GLY A 35 3.15 -7.75 25.29
CA GLY A 35 1.76 -7.89 24.90
C GLY A 35 1.10 -9.06 25.61
N ILE A 36 -0.23 -9.05 25.61
CA ILE A 36 -1.05 -10.03 26.33
C ILE A 36 -0.71 -11.46 25.88
N ILE A 37 -0.43 -11.67 24.59
CA ILE A 37 -0.06 -12.98 24.04
C ILE A 37 1.31 -13.44 24.55
N SER A 38 2.29 -12.54 24.63
CA SER A 38 3.64 -12.87 25.14
C SER A 38 3.61 -13.23 26.62
N VAL A 39 2.84 -12.49 27.42
CA VAL A 39 2.64 -12.78 28.85
C VAL A 39 1.97 -14.15 29.04
N LEU A 40 0.94 -14.46 28.25
CA LEU A 40 0.30 -15.78 28.28
C LEU A 40 1.25 -16.91 27.86
N MET A 41 2.19 -16.63 26.95
CA MET A 41 3.23 -17.58 26.53
C MET A 41 4.26 -17.84 27.63
N ASP A 42 4.56 -16.85 28.46
CA ASP A 42 5.43 -17.05 29.63
C ASP A 42 4.69 -17.76 30.77
N ASP A 43 3.42 -17.42 31.02
CA ASP A 43 2.55 -18.11 31.99
C ASP A 43 2.29 -19.57 31.62
N PHE A 44 2.37 -19.92 30.32
CA PHE A 44 2.25 -21.30 29.84
C PHE A 44 3.28 -22.26 30.48
N ARG A 45 4.44 -21.75 30.94
CA ARG A 45 5.45 -22.57 31.63
C ARG A 45 4.92 -23.18 32.94
N ASN A 46 3.96 -22.51 33.58
CA ASN A 46 3.39 -22.88 34.87
C ASN A 46 2.17 -23.82 34.78
N VAL A 47 1.78 -24.25 33.57
CA VAL A 47 0.61 -25.12 33.35
C VAL A 47 0.91 -26.58 33.70
N ALA A 48 -0.07 -27.30 34.24
CA ALA A 48 0.04 -28.73 34.52
C ALA A 48 0.29 -29.56 33.24
N PRO A 49 1.14 -30.60 33.28
CA PRO A 49 1.58 -31.35 32.09
C PRO A 49 0.42 -31.98 31.29
N GLU A 50 -0.67 -32.34 31.95
CA GLU A 50 -1.89 -32.90 31.34
C GLU A 50 -2.62 -31.90 30.45
N GLN A 51 -2.60 -30.60 30.80
CA GLN A 51 -3.30 -29.53 30.09
C GLN A 51 -2.39 -28.75 29.12
N LYS A 52 -1.07 -28.96 29.18
CA LYS A 52 -0.09 -28.25 28.31
C LYS A 52 -0.36 -28.46 26.82
N ARG A 53 -0.81 -29.65 26.41
CA ARG A 53 -1.05 -29.96 24.99
C ARG A 53 -2.21 -29.13 24.43
N GLU A 54 -3.33 -29.09 25.14
CA GLU A 54 -4.54 -28.39 24.70
C GLU A 54 -4.36 -26.86 24.73
N VAL A 55 -3.78 -26.36 25.82
CA VAL A 55 -3.48 -24.93 25.99
C VAL A 55 -2.46 -24.45 24.94
N GLY A 56 -1.44 -25.25 24.61
CA GLY A 56 -0.44 -24.90 23.61
C GLY A 56 -1.01 -24.76 22.19
N ILE A 57 -1.93 -25.66 21.80
CA ILE A 57 -2.63 -25.57 20.50
C ILE A 57 -3.46 -24.28 20.45
N LYS A 58 -4.24 -24.02 21.50
CA LYS A 58 -5.11 -22.84 21.59
C LYS A 58 -4.34 -21.52 21.62
N LEU A 59 -3.16 -21.51 22.24
CA LEU A 59 -2.30 -20.32 22.31
C LEU A 59 -1.66 -20.00 20.95
N ASN A 60 -1.26 -21.02 20.19
CA ASN A 60 -0.79 -20.85 18.82
C ASN A 60 -1.92 -20.38 17.89
N GLU A 61 -3.12 -20.92 18.04
CA GLU A 61 -4.31 -20.49 17.31
C GLU A 61 -4.59 -19.00 17.55
N LEU A 62 -4.56 -18.55 18.81
CA LEU A 62 -4.75 -17.15 19.18
C LEU A 62 -3.69 -16.25 18.54
N LYS A 63 -2.42 -16.66 18.56
CA LYS A 63 -1.32 -15.91 17.94
C LYS A 63 -1.49 -15.79 16.43
N GLN A 64 -1.90 -16.87 15.76
CA GLN A 64 -2.13 -16.86 14.31
C GLN A 64 -3.31 -15.95 13.94
N ARG A 65 -4.45 -16.07 14.63
CA ARG A 65 -5.60 -15.19 14.38
C ARG A 65 -5.29 -13.71 14.60
N ALA A 66 -4.54 -13.39 15.65
CA ALA A 66 -4.11 -12.01 15.90
C ALA A 66 -3.26 -11.46 14.75
N LEU A 67 -2.34 -12.28 14.20
CA LEU A 67 -1.52 -11.89 13.04
C LEU A 67 -2.36 -11.70 11.78
N GLU A 68 -3.23 -12.65 11.47
CA GLU A 68 -4.12 -12.60 10.29
C GLU A 68 -5.06 -11.39 10.35
N LYS A 69 -5.63 -11.10 11.52
CA LYS A 69 -6.51 -9.93 11.71
C LYS A 69 -5.76 -8.62 11.50
N ILE A 70 -4.55 -8.48 12.03
CA ILE A 70 -3.76 -7.26 11.85
C ILE A 70 -3.30 -7.10 10.40
N LEU A 71 -2.91 -8.19 9.73
CA LEU A 71 -2.55 -8.16 8.32
C LEU A 71 -3.73 -7.74 7.44
N SER A 72 -4.91 -8.32 7.65
CA SER A 72 -6.11 -7.95 6.90
C SER A 72 -6.51 -6.50 7.12
N LEU A 73 -6.47 -6.01 8.37
CA LEU A 73 -6.71 -4.59 8.65
C LEU A 73 -5.67 -3.70 7.96
N LYS A 74 -4.39 -4.07 7.99
CA LYS A 74 -3.33 -3.32 7.32
C LYS A 74 -3.55 -3.20 5.81
N GLU A 75 -3.95 -4.30 5.15
CA GLU A 75 -4.26 -4.31 3.72
C GLU A 75 -5.44 -3.39 3.38
N MET A 76 -6.47 -3.34 4.23
CA MET A 76 -7.60 -2.41 4.06
C MET A 76 -7.15 -0.94 4.15
N PHE A 77 -6.20 -0.61 5.03
CA PHE A 77 -5.67 0.75 5.16
C PHE A 77 -4.70 1.13 4.05
N ASP A 78 -3.84 0.22 3.60
CA ASP A 78 -2.93 0.48 2.48
C ASP A 78 -3.68 0.56 1.14
N GLY A 79 -4.75 -0.24 0.95
CA GLY A 79 -5.59 -0.20 -0.26
C GLY A 79 -6.42 1.08 -0.41
N ASN A 80 -6.72 1.78 0.69
CA ASN A 80 -7.47 3.05 0.69
C ASN A 80 -6.58 4.30 0.51
N LYS A 81 -5.26 4.15 0.35
CA LYS A 81 -4.35 5.29 0.13
C LYS A 81 -4.51 5.93 -1.25
N GLU A 82 -5.11 5.23 -2.21
CA GLU A 82 -5.69 5.88 -3.37
C GLU A 82 -6.98 6.56 -2.91
N LYS A 83 -6.80 7.75 -2.30
CA LYS A 83 -7.88 8.74 -2.30
C LYS A 83 -8.35 8.78 -3.75
N ASN A 84 -9.59 8.34 -3.98
CA ASN A 84 -10.34 8.66 -5.18
C ASN A 84 -10.46 10.18 -5.19
N VAL A 85 -9.39 10.86 -5.59
CA VAL A 85 -9.44 12.28 -5.88
C VAL A 85 -10.21 12.31 -7.18
N ASP A 86 -11.46 12.73 -7.07
CA ASP A 86 -12.37 12.95 -8.19
C ASP A 86 -11.81 14.12 -9.01
N ILE A 87 -10.76 13.84 -9.78
CA ILE A 87 -10.08 14.79 -10.65
C ILE A 87 -10.64 14.59 -12.04
N ASP A 88 -11.24 15.64 -12.58
CA ASP A 88 -11.62 15.70 -13.98
C ASP A 88 -10.37 15.63 -14.88
N LEU A 89 -10.15 14.47 -15.49
CA LEU A 89 -9.05 14.19 -16.41
C LEU A 89 -9.19 14.94 -17.75
N THR A 90 -10.37 15.49 -18.06
CA THR A 90 -10.60 16.26 -19.29
C THR A 90 -10.18 17.72 -19.17
N ARG A 91 -9.91 18.19 -17.94
CA ARG A 91 -9.50 19.56 -17.68
C ARG A 91 -8.17 19.88 -18.36
N THR A 92 -8.15 21.00 -19.08
CA THR A 92 -6.95 21.48 -19.76
C THR A 92 -5.84 21.81 -18.77
N ALA A 93 -4.61 21.41 -19.10
CA ALA A 93 -3.43 21.80 -18.35
C ALA A 93 -3.19 23.32 -18.43
N TYR A 94 -2.33 23.83 -17.55
CA TYR A 94 -1.88 25.22 -17.66
C TYR A 94 -1.24 25.47 -19.03
N PRO A 95 -1.53 26.62 -19.68
CA PRO A 95 -1.04 26.89 -21.02
C PRO A 95 0.49 26.96 -21.01
N VAL A 96 1.12 26.06 -21.75
CA VAL A 96 2.55 26.12 -22.04
C VAL A 96 2.70 26.76 -23.42
N SER A 97 3.46 27.86 -23.50
CA SER A 97 3.70 28.53 -24.78
C SER A 97 4.52 27.63 -25.70
N LEU A 98 3.91 27.15 -26.78
CA LEU A 98 4.63 26.50 -27.88
C LEU A 98 5.16 27.58 -28.81
N GLY A 99 6.42 27.46 -29.22
CA GLY A 99 6.97 28.26 -30.32
C GLY A 99 6.41 27.80 -31.66
N ALA A 100 6.41 28.69 -32.66
CA ALA A 100 6.02 28.37 -34.04
C ALA A 100 7.14 28.71 -35.02
N ARG A 101 7.24 27.95 -36.12
CA ARG A 101 8.14 28.29 -37.23
C ARG A 101 7.55 29.43 -38.05
N HIS A 102 8.39 30.31 -38.57
CA HIS A 102 7.95 31.37 -39.47
C HIS A 102 7.42 30.78 -40.79
N PRO A 103 6.32 31.29 -41.37
CA PRO A 103 5.75 30.75 -42.62
C PRO A 103 6.74 30.66 -43.78
N ILE A 104 7.63 31.64 -43.92
CA ILE A 104 8.69 31.63 -44.96
C ILE A 104 9.64 30.43 -44.76
N SER A 105 9.98 30.09 -43.51
CA SER A 105 10.84 28.94 -43.23
C SER A 105 10.16 27.63 -43.60
N ILE A 106 8.85 27.52 -43.34
CA ILE A 106 8.04 26.35 -43.70
C ILE A 106 8.05 26.18 -45.23
N VAL A 107 7.70 27.23 -45.98
CA VAL A 107 7.67 27.19 -47.44
C VAL A 107 9.06 26.92 -48.04
N LYS A 108 10.12 27.53 -47.48
CA LYS A 108 11.49 27.27 -47.90
C LYS A 108 11.84 25.79 -47.76
N GLU A 109 11.51 25.20 -46.62
CA GLU A 109 11.80 23.80 -46.32
C GLU A 109 10.99 22.84 -47.19
N GLU A 110 9.70 23.15 -47.43
CA GLU A 110 8.86 22.40 -48.38
C GLU A 110 9.44 22.39 -49.81
N ILE A 111 9.87 23.55 -50.31
CA ILE A 111 10.53 23.66 -51.62
C ILE A 111 11.80 22.83 -51.63
N CYS A 112 12.67 23.01 -50.63
CA CYS A 112 13.90 22.25 -50.49
C CYS A 112 13.66 20.74 -50.48
N ASP A 113 12.63 20.27 -49.77
CA ASP A 113 12.29 18.85 -49.67
C ASP A 113 11.80 18.26 -50.99
N ILE A 114 11.08 19.02 -51.82
CA ILE A 114 10.71 18.60 -53.17
C ILE A 114 11.97 18.35 -54.03
N PHE A 115 12.91 19.29 -54.03
CA PHE A 115 14.13 19.18 -54.84
C PHE A 115 15.10 18.12 -54.31
N LYS A 116 15.17 17.89 -52.99
CA LYS A 116 15.91 16.75 -52.41
C LYS A 116 15.44 15.42 -52.99
N ARG A 117 14.11 15.22 -53.09
CA ARG A 117 13.53 13.99 -53.65
C ARG A 117 13.87 13.78 -55.12
N LEU A 118 14.17 14.85 -55.84
CA LEU A 118 14.60 14.83 -57.24
C LEU A 118 16.13 14.63 -57.39
N GLY A 119 16.87 14.46 -56.29
CA GLY A 119 18.31 14.19 -56.30
C GLY A 119 19.19 15.43 -56.19
N PHE A 120 18.63 16.60 -55.90
CA PHE A 120 19.40 17.83 -55.67
C PHE A 120 19.93 17.91 -54.23
N SER A 121 21.12 18.48 -54.06
CA SER A 121 21.70 18.81 -52.75
C SER A 121 21.46 20.27 -52.37
N ILE A 122 21.37 20.55 -51.08
CA ILE A 122 21.28 21.92 -50.56
C ILE A 122 22.69 22.45 -50.33
N ALA A 123 22.97 23.66 -50.81
CA ALA A 123 24.14 24.43 -50.45
C ALA A 123 23.69 25.76 -49.82
N GLU A 124 24.30 26.14 -48.69
CA GLU A 124 24.11 27.45 -48.06
C GLU A 124 25.42 28.24 -48.19
N GLY A 125 25.32 29.54 -48.48
CA GLY A 125 26.45 30.45 -48.65
C GLY A 125 26.32 31.68 -47.73
N PRO A 126 27.40 32.48 -47.60
CA PRO A 126 27.38 33.74 -46.85
C PRO A 126 26.47 34.79 -47.47
#